data_AF-A0A7V8VPD7-F1
#
_entry.id   AF-A0A7V8VPD7-F1
#
_cell.length_a   1.000
_cell.length_b   1.000
_cell.length_c   1.000
_cell.angle_alpha   90.00
_cell.angle_beta   90.00
_cell.angle_gamma   90.00
#
_symmetry.space_group_name_H-M   'P 1'
#
loop_
_entity.id
_entity.type
_entity.pdbx_description
1 polymer ?
#
loop_
_entity_poly.entity_id
_entity_poly.type
_entity_poly.pdbx_seq_one_letter_code
_entity_poly.pdbx_strand_id
1 'polypeptide(L)'
;MLRTSHAALRTSMLSWRDHILKEFPPAGPRLTLFEDPDCLLAEEEIARTLRERGYDLLTYEDPVAFRLVYESEYRRAAAADGDPPRNLIVRTEEELRVLPYDLLRAGRPLGVGLGELFPALSYPAIAELRASDFEALYQAQRRHKPRTLGQNATRDFVLRHVFELAPETITGPPELLHALLRRHYRGQRVPAALDDYLIGRLRQNALLADWPLERIVPDRETFLAFLQERWAVYLEYLTAEAAGELREAGYALSCPGPAALPFDHRDVRVYVDNLFLEGDLRPLAHPAGARLAERGHWAVVGVRLDPEADRRRRIEGLLGAMEQTLPTAEACHAEWLAFARGWAELLALYFDGRGMQPEVEERFHALRARVESSFLAWVLRYYGGLHNQPPVPPVMVHHLPRVLARALDKEPGGRVAVVVLDGLALTQWVALREMLR
;
A
#
# COMPACT_ATOMS: atom_id res chain seq x y z
N MET A 1 5.79 19.26 2.58
CA MET A 1 4.54 20.05 2.63
C MET A 1 3.58 19.53 1.57
N LEU A 2 2.62 18.68 1.97
CA LEU A 2 1.35 18.31 1.32
C LEU A 2 0.89 16.95 1.88
N ARG A 3 0.63 16.92 3.19
CA ARG A 3 -0.46 16.12 3.74
C ARG A 3 -1.32 17.12 4.49
N THR A 4 -2.39 17.55 3.84
CA THR A 4 -3.55 18.09 4.55
C THR A 4 -3.88 17.09 5.64
N SER A 5 -3.81 17.56 6.89
CA SER A 5 -4.19 16.83 8.08
C SER A 5 -5.61 16.30 7.89
N HIS A 6 -5.71 15.00 7.54
CA HIS A 6 -6.99 14.30 7.40
C HIS A 6 -7.60 13.91 8.77
N ALA A 7 -6.99 14.38 9.87
CA ALA A 7 -7.39 14.02 11.23
C ALA A 7 -8.36 15.04 11.88
N ALA A 8 -8.62 16.19 11.27
CA ALA A 8 -9.53 17.19 11.81
C ALA A 8 -10.41 17.77 10.69
N LEU A 9 -11.48 17.03 10.36
CA LEU A 9 -12.75 17.41 9.71
C LEU A 9 -13.35 16.18 9.01
N ARG A 10 -13.61 15.09 9.75
CA ARG A 10 -14.67 14.13 9.34
C ARG A 10 -16.02 14.76 9.71
N THR A 11 -16.41 15.79 8.97
CA THR A 11 -17.82 16.14 8.83
C THR A 11 -18.51 14.88 8.29
N SER A 12 -19.61 14.43 8.91
CA SER A 12 -20.40 13.24 8.55
C SER A 12 -20.50 13.00 7.03
N MET A 13 -19.53 12.27 6.47
CA MET A 13 -19.54 11.79 5.10
C MET A 13 -19.85 10.31 5.19
N LEU A 14 -21.02 9.91 4.67
CA LEU A 14 -21.37 8.51 4.49
C LEU A 14 -20.22 7.74 3.83
N SER A 15 -19.75 6.69 4.49
CA SER A 15 -18.80 5.69 3.97
C SER A 15 -19.57 4.55 3.30
N TRP A 16 -18.91 3.78 2.45
CA TRP A 16 -19.46 2.52 1.94
C TRP A 16 -19.70 1.53 3.08
N ARG A 17 -18.89 1.60 4.15
CA ARG A 17 -19.03 0.76 5.35
C ARG A 17 -20.35 0.99 6.05
N ASP A 18 -20.82 2.25 6.12
CA ASP A 18 -22.11 2.58 6.70
C ASP A 18 -23.27 1.90 5.97
N HIS A 19 -23.12 1.68 4.65
CA HIS A 19 -24.13 0.99 3.84
C HIS A 19 -24.31 -0.47 4.27
N ILE A 20 -23.24 -1.13 4.69
CA ILE A 20 -23.25 -2.52 5.17
C ILE A 20 -23.63 -2.55 6.65
N LEU A 21 -22.98 -1.71 7.47
CA LEU A 21 -23.15 -1.71 8.91
C LEU A 21 -24.58 -1.36 9.35
N LYS A 22 -25.37 -0.63 8.55
CA LYS A 22 -26.78 -0.36 8.87
C LYS A 22 -27.61 -1.64 9.03
N GLU A 23 -27.21 -2.74 8.40
CA GLU A 23 -27.91 -4.04 8.45
C GLU A 23 -27.65 -4.81 9.76
N PHE A 24 -26.69 -4.35 10.56
CA PHE A 24 -26.23 -4.98 11.80
C PHE A 24 -26.36 -4.05 13.01
N PRO A 25 -27.58 -3.74 13.49
CA PRO A 25 -27.78 -2.97 14.71
C PRO A 25 -27.36 -3.78 15.96
N PRO A 26 -26.98 -3.16 17.09
CA PRO A 26 -26.55 -3.90 18.30
C PRO A 26 -27.54 -4.94 18.82
N ALA A 27 -28.84 -4.70 18.68
CA ALA A 27 -29.91 -5.64 19.04
C ALA A 27 -30.50 -6.35 17.81
N GLY A 28 -29.64 -6.89 16.95
CA GLY A 28 -30.08 -7.57 15.73
C GLY A 28 -30.24 -9.10 15.88
N PRO A 29 -30.43 -9.80 14.76
CA PRO A 29 -30.71 -11.23 14.76
C PRO A 29 -29.52 -12.06 15.26
N ARG A 30 -29.83 -13.15 15.98
CA ARG A 30 -28.81 -14.07 16.54
C ARG A 30 -27.97 -14.78 15.49
N LEU A 31 -28.52 -15.04 14.31
CA LEU A 31 -27.84 -15.70 13.20
C LEU A 31 -28.15 -14.96 11.90
N THR A 32 -27.12 -14.42 11.27
CA THR A 32 -27.17 -13.86 9.92
C THR A 32 -26.31 -14.70 9.00
N LEU A 33 -26.83 -15.07 7.84
CA LEU A 33 -26.07 -15.73 6.78
C LEU A 33 -25.76 -14.66 5.73
N PHE A 34 -24.48 -14.46 5.45
CA PHE A 34 -24.04 -13.35 4.62
C PHE A 34 -23.28 -13.86 3.40
N GLU A 35 -23.83 -13.57 2.22
CA GLU A 35 -23.19 -13.78 0.92
C GLU A 35 -22.23 -12.62 0.64
N ASP A 36 -20.93 -12.91 0.64
CA ASP A 36 -19.84 -11.93 0.54
C ASP A 36 -18.85 -12.29 -0.59
N PRO A 37 -19.29 -12.27 -1.85
CA PRO A 37 -18.45 -12.67 -2.99
C PRO A 37 -17.22 -11.76 -3.16
N ASP A 38 -17.29 -10.53 -2.64
CA ASP A 38 -16.25 -9.50 -2.78
C ASP A 38 -15.47 -9.26 -1.47
N CYS A 39 -15.62 -10.13 -0.47
CA CYS A 39 -14.89 -10.08 0.81
C CYS A 39 -15.02 -8.75 1.59
N LEU A 40 -16.18 -8.10 1.53
CA LEU A 40 -16.47 -6.82 2.15
C LEU A 40 -16.51 -6.91 3.68
N LEU A 41 -17.04 -7.98 4.27
CA LEU A 41 -17.11 -8.13 5.73
C LEU A 41 -15.76 -8.44 6.37
N ALA A 42 -14.79 -8.89 5.58
CA ALA A 42 -13.42 -9.15 6.01
C ALA A 42 -12.62 -7.85 6.26
N GLU A 43 -13.12 -6.70 5.81
CA GLU A 43 -12.42 -5.42 5.99
C GLU A 43 -12.31 -5.03 7.47
N GLU A 44 -11.15 -4.48 7.87
CA GLU A 44 -10.75 -4.29 9.27
C GLU A 44 -11.74 -3.45 10.09
N GLU A 45 -12.20 -2.33 9.54
CA GLU A 45 -13.10 -1.41 10.23
C GLU A 45 -14.51 -2.02 10.34
N ILE A 46 -15.00 -2.69 9.29
CA ILE A 46 -16.28 -3.43 9.37
C ILE A 46 -16.22 -4.52 10.42
N ALA A 47 -15.22 -5.42 10.35
CA ALA A 47 -15.09 -6.54 11.29
C ALA A 47 -14.97 -6.05 12.74
N ARG A 48 -14.24 -4.96 12.97
CA ARG A 48 -14.15 -4.32 14.30
C ARG A 48 -15.49 -3.77 14.75
N THR A 49 -16.18 -2.99 13.93
CA THR A 49 -17.45 -2.37 14.32
C THR A 49 -18.53 -3.43 14.56
N LEU A 50 -18.53 -4.52 13.80
CA LEU A 50 -19.41 -5.67 14.06
C LEU A 50 -19.13 -6.28 15.45
N ARG A 51 -17.85 -6.49 15.79
CA ARG A 51 -17.44 -7.00 17.12
C ARG A 51 -17.82 -6.07 18.27
N GLU A 52 -17.67 -4.75 18.07
CA GLU A 52 -18.09 -3.71 19.03
C GLU A 52 -19.62 -3.71 19.22
N ARG A 53 -20.39 -4.07 18.18
CA ARG A 53 -21.84 -4.23 18.22
C ARG A 53 -22.31 -5.60 18.71
N GLY A 54 -21.40 -6.45 19.17
CA GLY A 54 -21.74 -7.77 19.72
C GLY A 54 -21.97 -8.85 18.66
N TYR A 55 -21.40 -8.70 17.47
CA TYR A 55 -21.39 -9.73 16.44
C TYR A 55 -20.03 -10.41 16.33
N ASP A 56 -20.04 -11.73 16.23
CA ASP A 56 -18.89 -12.51 15.82
C ASP A 56 -19.05 -12.93 14.36
N LEU A 57 -17.94 -12.92 13.62
CA LEU A 57 -17.86 -13.29 12.21
C LEU A 57 -17.19 -14.65 12.09
N LEU A 58 -17.88 -15.62 11.49
CA LEU A 58 -17.36 -16.95 11.21
C LEU A 58 -17.46 -17.21 9.70
N THR A 59 -16.32 -17.34 9.04
CA THR A 59 -16.27 -17.63 7.60
C THR A 59 -16.45 -19.14 7.36
N TYR A 60 -17.37 -19.49 6.48
CA TYR A 60 -17.59 -20.85 6.00
C TYR A 60 -16.64 -21.15 4.85
N GLU A 61 -15.52 -21.81 5.18
CA GLU A 61 -14.48 -22.16 4.20
C GLU A 61 -14.17 -23.67 4.24
N ASP A 62 -13.90 -24.20 5.43
CA ASP A 62 -13.74 -25.63 5.67
C ASP A 62 -14.95 -26.14 6.48
N PRO A 63 -15.78 -27.05 5.92
CA PRO A 63 -16.99 -27.51 6.60
C PRO A 63 -16.73 -28.15 7.96
N VAL A 64 -15.59 -28.82 8.16
CA VAL A 64 -15.25 -29.54 9.41
C VAL A 64 -14.79 -28.57 10.49
N ALA A 65 -13.84 -27.71 10.17
CA ALA A 65 -13.34 -26.68 11.08
C ALA A 65 -14.45 -25.70 11.45
N PHE A 66 -15.25 -25.27 10.47
CA PHE A 66 -16.44 -24.46 10.71
C PHE A 66 -17.39 -25.16 11.68
N ARG A 67 -17.70 -26.44 11.44
CA ARG A 67 -18.67 -27.16 12.27
C ARG A 67 -18.18 -27.33 13.69
N LEU A 68 -16.89 -27.60 13.87
CA LEU A 68 -16.27 -27.69 15.19
C LEU A 68 -16.52 -26.41 15.99
N VAL A 69 -16.14 -25.25 15.44
CA VAL A 69 -16.29 -23.94 16.09
C VAL A 69 -17.75 -23.60 16.34
N TYR A 70 -18.61 -23.78 15.33
CA TYR A 70 -20.04 -23.49 15.45
C TYR A 70 -20.72 -24.31 16.57
N GLU A 71 -20.44 -25.61 16.64
CA GLU A 71 -21.00 -26.50 17.65
C GLU A 71 -20.44 -26.22 19.04
N SER A 72 -19.13 -25.98 19.16
CA SER A 72 -18.49 -25.75 20.47
C SER A 72 -18.84 -24.40 21.08
N GLU A 73 -18.84 -23.33 20.29
CA GLU A 73 -18.87 -21.96 20.81
C GLU A 73 -20.25 -21.31 20.73
N TYR A 74 -21.10 -21.72 19.79
CA TYR A 74 -22.39 -21.05 19.56
C TYR A 74 -23.56 -21.95 19.91
N ARG A 75 -23.62 -23.17 19.38
CA ARG A 75 -24.76 -24.07 19.61
C ARG A 75 -24.82 -24.59 21.05
N ARG A 76 -23.69 -25.06 21.58
CA ARG A 76 -23.60 -25.54 22.97
C ARG A 76 -23.74 -24.41 23.99
N ALA A 77 -23.10 -23.26 23.75
CA ALA A 77 -23.19 -22.11 24.64
C ALA A 77 -24.61 -21.53 24.71
N ALA A 78 -25.34 -21.52 23.59
CA ALA A 78 -26.74 -21.11 23.58
C ALA A 78 -27.68 -22.06 24.35
N ALA A 79 -27.24 -23.29 24.62
CA ALA A 79 -28.00 -24.30 25.35
C ALA A 79 -27.61 -24.41 26.85
N ALA A 80 -26.60 -23.66 27.30
CA ALA A 80 -26.14 -23.64 28.68
C ALA A 80 -26.77 -22.46 29.46
N ASP A 81 -26.93 -22.60 30.78
CA ASP A 81 -27.46 -21.55 31.68
C ASP A 81 -26.46 -20.38 31.94
N GLY A 82 -25.59 -20.09 30.96
CA GLY A 82 -24.58 -19.04 31.03
C GLY A 82 -24.96 -17.78 30.24
N ASP A 83 -24.01 -16.85 30.11
CA ASP A 83 -24.19 -15.70 29.23
C ASP A 83 -24.42 -16.18 27.79
N PRO A 84 -25.47 -15.67 27.10
CA PRO A 84 -25.75 -16.08 25.74
C PRO A 84 -24.57 -15.68 24.83
N PRO A 85 -24.21 -16.53 23.85
CA PRO A 85 -23.18 -16.17 22.89
C PRO A 85 -23.57 -14.90 22.12
N ARG A 86 -22.55 -14.19 21.64
CA ARG A 86 -22.70 -13.03 20.74
C ARG A 86 -23.49 -13.41 19.49
N ASN A 87 -24.08 -12.41 18.83
CA ASN A 87 -24.78 -12.64 17.57
C ASN A 87 -23.79 -13.17 16.52
N LEU A 88 -24.17 -14.18 15.75
CA LEU A 88 -23.28 -14.81 14.78
C LEU A 88 -23.59 -14.37 13.36
N ILE A 89 -22.55 -14.00 12.62
CA ILE A 89 -22.57 -13.81 11.17
C ILE A 89 -21.79 -14.96 10.55
N VAL A 90 -22.48 -15.80 9.77
CA VAL A 90 -21.86 -16.83 8.95
C VAL A 90 -21.64 -16.25 7.56
N ARG A 91 -20.37 -16.01 7.20
CA ARG A 91 -19.97 -15.45 5.91
C ARG A 91 -19.60 -16.57 4.94
N THR A 92 -19.99 -16.45 3.68
CA THR A 92 -19.49 -17.31 2.59
C THR A 92 -19.19 -16.47 1.35
N GLU A 93 -18.16 -16.85 0.60
CA GLU A 93 -17.83 -16.24 -0.71
C GLU A 93 -18.68 -16.83 -1.85
N GLU A 94 -19.32 -17.98 -1.60
CA GLU A 94 -20.22 -18.64 -2.52
C GLU A 94 -21.68 -18.28 -2.22
N GLU A 95 -22.60 -18.79 -3.03
CA GLU A 95 -24.02 -18.62 -2.76
C GLU A 95 -24.44 -19.28 -1.45
N LEU A 96 -25.37 -18.66 -0.70
CA LEU A 96 -25.81 -19.15 0.61
C LEU A 96 -26.22 -20.63 0.62
N ARG A 97 -26.71 -21.17 -0.50
CA ARG A 97 -27.14 -22.57 -0.66
C ARG A 97 -26.06 -23.61 -0.33
N VAL A 98 -24.78 -23.23 -0.31
CA VAL A 98 -23.68 -24.14 0.10
C VAL A 98 -23.65 -24.40 1.59
N LEU A 99 -24.28 -23.52 2.38
CA LEU A 99 -24.29 -23.64 3.84
C LEU A 99 -25.14 -24.84 4.29
N PRO A 100 -24.80 -25.47 5.43
CA PRO A 100 -25.61 -26.50 6.05
C PRO A 100 -27.08 -26.10 6.21
N TYR A 101 -27.99 -27.04 5.91
CA TYR A 101 -29.43 -26.79 5.90
C TYR A 101 -30.00 -26.27 7.23
N ASP A 102 -29.41 -26.67 8.36
CA ASP A 102 -29.82 -26.18 9.67
C ASP A 102 -29.54 -24.69 9.86
N LEU A 103 -28.47 -24.17 9.26
CA LEU A 103 -28.18 -22.73 9.23
C LEU A 103 -29.16 -22.00 8.31
N LEU A 104 -29.34 -22.50 7.08
CA LEU A 104 -30.27 -21.92 6.09
C LEU A 104 -31.69 -21.76 6.63
N ARG A 105 -32.14 -22.71 7.45
CA ARG A 105 -33.46 -22.67 8.07
C ARG A 105 -33.56 -21.66 9.22
N ALA A 106 -32.47 -21.46 9.97
CA ALA A 106 -32.48 -20.66 11.20
C ALA A 106 -32.00 -19.21 11.02
N GLY A 107 -31.16 -18.95 10.02
CA GLY A 107 -30.49 -17.68 9.82
C GLY A 107 -31.24 -16.71 8.91
N ARG A 108 -31.07 -15.41 9.15
CA ARG A 108 -31.52 -14.35 8.23
C ARG A 108 -30.55 -14.29 7.03
N PRO A 109 -31.01 -14.51 5.78
CA PRO A 109 -30.15 -14.31 4.61
C PRO A 109 -29.93 -12.80 4.35
N LEU A 110 -28.71 -12.44 4.02
CA LEU A 110 -28.28 -11.11 3.59
C LEU A 110 -27.16 -11.27 2.55
N GLY A 111 -27.04 -10.32 1.63
CA GLY A 111 -25.92 -10.25 0.70
C GLY A 111 -25.72 -8.80 0.31
N VAL A 112 -24.47 -8.38 0.20
CA VAL A 112 -24.08 -7.09 -0.37
C VAL A 112 -22.85 -7.35 -1.22
N GLY A 113 -22.90 -6.92 -2.48
CA GLY A 113 -21.77 -7.00 -3.40
C GLY A 113 -21.38 -5.64 -3.97
N LEU A 114 -20.30 -5.61 -4.74
CA LEU A 114 -19.81 -4.39 -5.38
C LEU A 114 -20.83 -3.77 -6.34
N GLY A 115 -21.68 -4.59 -6.98
CA GLY A 115 -22.76 -4.09 -7.85
C GLY A 115 -23.78 -3.21 -7.12
N GLU A 116 -24.05 -3.50 -5.85
CA GLU A 116 -24.96 -2.70 -5.01
C GLU A 116 -24.27 -1.45 -4.47
N LEU A 117 -22.99 -1.56 -4.10
CA LEU A 117 -22.19 -0.43 -3.62
C LEU A 117 -21.85 0.59 -4.72
N PHE A 118 -21.64 0.10 -5.95
CA PHE A 118 -21.16 0.87 -7.09
C PHE A 118 -22.04 0.71 -8.34
N PRO A 119 -23.34 1.07 -8.27
CA PRO A 119 -24.32 0.73 -9.31
C PRO A 119 -24.07 1.42 -10.66
N ALA A 120 -23.30 2.51 -10.69
CA ALA A 120 -22.96 3.22 -11.92
C ALA A 120 -21.67 2.69 -12.59
N LEU A 121 -20.95 1.77 -11.94
CA LEU A 121 -19.65 1.28 -12.37
C LEU A 121 -19.74 -0.16 -12.88
N SER A 122 -18.90 -0.48 -13.85
CA SER A 122 -18.81 -1.83 -14.41
C SER A 122 -18.14 -2.80 -13.43
N TYR A 123 -18.85 -3.82 -12.96
CA TYR A 123 -18.33 -4.83 -12.00
C TYR A 123 -16.96 -5.42 -12.42
N PRO A 124 -16.74 -5.89 -13.67
CA PRO A 124 -15.44 -6.41 -14.08
C PRO A 124 -14.26 -5.43 -13.98
N ALA A 125 -14.51 -4.12 -13.90
CA ALA A 125 -13.45 -3.11 -13.77
C ALA A 125 -13.12 -2.79 -12.31
N ILE A 126 -13.97 -3.19 -11.36
CA ILE A 126 -13.80 -2.92 -9.93
C ILE A 126 -13.62 -4.19 -9.08
N ALA A 127 -13.89 -5.37 -9.64
CA ALA A 127 -13.79 -6.65 -8.93
C ALA A 127 -12.37 -6.99 -8.45
N GLU A 128 -11.33 -6.50 -9.12
CA GLU A 128 -9.92 -6.71 -8.72
C GLU A 128 -9.41 -5.66 -7.73
N LEU A 129 -10.20 -4.65 -7.39
CA LEU A 129 -9.81 -3.63 -6.43
C LEU A 129 -9.80 -4.20 -5.01
N ARG A 130 -8.96 -3.63 -4.15
CA ARG A 130 -8.89 -4.04 -2.76
C ARG A 130 -9.89 -3.24 -1.93
N ALA A 131 -10.27 -3.77 -0.77
CA ALA A 131 -11.14 -3.07 0.18
C ALA A 131 -10.60 -1.68 0.58
N SER A 132 -9.27 -1.50 0.61
CA SER A 132 -8.62 -0.20 0.85
C SER A 132 -8.97 0.87 -0.19
N ASP A 133 -9.34 0.45 -1.41
CA ASP A 133 -9.57 1.33 -2.55
C ASP A 133 -11.04 1.79 -2.62
N PHE A 134 -11.96 1.04 -1.98
CA PHE A 134 -13.40 1.28 -2.04
C PHE A 134 -13.83 2.59 -1.37
N GLU A 135 -13.15 3.05 -0.33
CA GLU A 135 -13.50 4.33 0.29
C GLU A 135 -13.27 5.49 -0.68
N ALA A 136 -12.11 5.54 -1.33
CA ALA A 136 -11.81 6.55 -2.35
C ALA A 136 -12.79 6.46 -3.52
N LEU A 137 -13.09 5.23 -3.99
CA LEU A 137 -14.04 5.00 -5.07
C LEU A 137 -15.46 5.46 -4.72
N TYR A 138 -15.90 5.18 -3.49
CA TYR A 138 -17.24 5.52 -3.01
C TYR A 138 -17.42 7.03 -2.88
N GLN A 139 -16.42 7.72 -2.31
CA GLN A 139 -16.44 9.18 -2.26
C GLN A 139 -16.37 9.80 -3.67
N ALA A 140 -15.58 9.24 -4.58
CA ALA A 140 -15.53 9.68 -5.97
C ALA A 140 -16.89 9.54 -6.67
N GLN A 141 -17.55 8.38 -6.53
CA GLN A 141 -18.89 8.16 -7.09
C GLN A 141 -19.90 9.16 -6.55
N ARG A 142 -19.91 9.42 -5.24
CA ARG A 142 -20.83 10.38 -4.61
C ARG A 142 -20.57 11.82 -5.06
N ARG A 143 -19.30 12.20 -5.21
CA ARG A 143 -18.88 13.54 -5.62
C ARG A 143 -19.17 13.81 -7.09
N HIS A 144 -18.81 12.88 -7.97
CA HIS A 144 -18.87 13.08 -9.41
C HIS A 144 -20.18 12.58 -10.05
N LYS A 145 -20.94 11.74 -9.34
CA LYS A 145 -22.23 11.17 -9.77
C LYS A 145 -22.20 10.72 -11.24
N PRO A 146 -21.29 9.79 -11.59
CA PRO A 146 -21.17 9.34 -12.97
C PRO A 146 -22.51 8.75 -13.45
N ARG A 147 -22.81 8.92 -14.73
CA ARG A 147 -23.83 8.08 -15.40
C ARG A 147 -23.33 6.63 -15.44
N THR A 148 -24.19 5.67 -15.76
CA THR A 148 -23.78 4.27 -15.96
C THR A 148 -22.60 4.21 -16.94
N LEU A 149 -21.44 3.79 -16.43
CA LEU A 149 -20.19 3.74 -17.17
C LEU A 149 -19.98 2.33 -17.72
N GLY A 150 -19.59 2.25 -18.99
CA GLY A 150 -19.03 1.01 -19.54
C GLY A 150 -17.67 0.68 -18.91
N GLN A 151 -17.12 -0.48 -19.27
CA GLN A 151 -15.88 -1.00 -18.68
C GLN A 151 -14.71 -0.01 -18.79
N ASN A 152 -14.36 0.49 -19.98
CA ASN A 152 -13.23 1.41 -20.16
C ASN A 152 -13.44 2.76 -19.45
N ALA A 153 -14.66 3.28 -19.48
CA ALA A 153 -14.98 4.52 -18.75
C ALA A 153 -14.88 4.32 -17.23
N THR A 154 -15.21 3.14 -16.73
CA THR A 154 -15.01 2.77 -15.32
C THR A 154 -13.52 2.65 -15.00
N ARG A 155 -12.70 2.04 -15.89
CA ARG A 155 -11.24 2.00 -15.72
C ARG A 155 -10.63 3.40 -15.65
N ASP A 156 -11.00 4.30 -16.56
CA ASP A 156 -10.57 5.71 -16.54
C ASP A 156 -11.00 6.39 -15.24
N PHE A 157 -12.23 6.16 -14.79
CA PHE A 157 -12.76 6.73 -13.54
C PHE A 157 -11.98 6.25 -12.31
N VAL A 158 -11.73 4.94 -12.21
CA VAL A 158 -10.97 4.32 -11.11
C VAL A 158 -9.54 4.82 -11.11
N LEU A 159 -8.84 4.76 -12.25
CA LEU A 159 -7.47 5.24 -12.38
C LEU A 159 -7.35 6.71 -11.93
N ARG A 160 -8.25 7.58 -12.40
CA ARG A 160 -8.22 9.01 -12.07
C ARG A 160 -8.55 9.31 -10.61
N HIS A 161 -9.60 8.69 -10.06
CA HIS A 161 -10.14 9.13 -8.77
C HIS A 161 -9.68 8.29 -7.57
N VAL A 162 -9.20 7.07 -7.80
CA VAL A 162 -8.69 6.17 -6.75
C VAL A 162 -7.17 6.17 -6.76
N PHE A 163 -6.56 5.96 -7.93
CA PHE A 163 -5.10 5.86 -8.06
C PHE A 163 -4.44 7.19 -8.43
N GLU A 164 -5.22 8.20 -8.79
CA GLU A 164 -4.73 9.52 -9.22
C GLU A 164 -3.80 9.44 -10.44
N LEU A 165 -4.06 8.44 -11.29
CA LEU A 165 -3.39 8.20 -12.56
C LEU A 165 -4.38 8.56 -13.67
N ALA A 166 -4.13 9.67 -14.35
CA ALA A 166 -4.98 10.16 -15.42
C ALA A 166 -4.18 10.16 -16.72
N PRO A 167 -4.33 9.14 -17.60
CA PRO A 167 -3.56 9.04 -18.83
C PRO A 167 -3.61 10.32 -19.68
N GLU A 168 -4.76 10.99 -19.72
CA GLU A 168 -4.98 12.23 -20.45
C GLU A 168 -4.19 13.44 -19.91
N THR A 169 -3.72 13.37 -18.66
CA THR A 169 -2.86 14.40 -18.06
C THR A 169 -1.37 14.15 -18.30
N ILE A 170 -1.02 12.93 -18.73
CA ILE A 170 0.36 12.51 -18.97
C ILE A 170 0.73 12.86 -20.42
N THR A 171 1.02 14.15 -20.62
CA THR A 171 1.29 14.69 -21.96
C THR A 171 2.75 14.52 -22.40
N GLY A 172 3.69 14.34 -21.46
CA GLY A 172 5.09 14.10 -21.79
C GLY A 172 5.90 13.40 -20.67
N PRO A 173 7.23 13.35 -20.84
CA PRO A 173 8.14 12.71 -19.89
C PRO A 173 8.08 13.24 -18.44
N PRO A 174 7.96 14.55 -18.15
CA PRO A 174 7.88 15.05 -16.77
C PRO A 174 6.62 14.56 -16.05
N GLU A 175 5.46 14.60 -16.73
CA GLU A 175 4.19 14.17 -16.16
C GLU A 175 4.17 12.66 -15.94
N LEU A 176 4.76 11.87 -16.86
CA LEU A 176 4.90 10.42 -16.68
C LEU A 176 5.77 10.11 -15.46
N LEU A 177 6.95 10.73 -15.38
CA LEU A 177 7.88 10.50 -14.28
C LEU A 177 7.26 10.89 -12.94
N HIS A 178 6.58 12.03 -12.86
CA HIS A 178 5.87 12.45 -11.66
C HIS A 178 4.75 11.47 -11.28
N ALA A 179 3.93 11.02 -12.24
CA ALA A 179 2.86 10.06 -11.99
C ALA A 179 3.41 8.71 -11.44
N LEU A 180 4.49 8.20 -12.03
CA LEU A 180 5.13 6.97 -11.57
C LEU A 180 5.82 7.14 -10.21
N LEU A 181 6.50 8.26 -9.96
CA LEU A 181 7.06 8.58 -8.64
C LEU A 181 5.97 8.58 -7.58
N ARG A 182 4.86 9.29 -7.80
CA ARG A 182 3.72 9.35 -6.86
C ARG A 182 3.16 7.96 -6.57
N ARG A 183 2.92 7.16 -7.62
CA ARG A 183 2.39 5.79 -7.51
C ARG A 183 3.31 4.90 -6.67
N HIS A 184 4.58 4.82 -7.05
CA HIS A 184 5.55 3.91 -6.46
C HIS A 184 6.00 4.32 -5.07
N TYR A 185 6.12 5.62 -4.82
CA TYR A 185 6.42 6.17 -3.50
C TYR A 185 5.30 5.85 -2.49
N ARG A 186 4.03 5.91 -2.92
CA ARG A 186 2.88 5.54 -2.07
C ARG A 186 2.68 4.04 -1.92
N GLY A 187 3.44 3.22 -2.65
CA GLY A 187 3.23 1.77 -2.69
C GLY A 187 1.83 1.38 -3.16
N GLN A 188 1.21 2.18 -4.04
CA GLN A 188 -0.11 1.86 -4.59
C GLN A 188 -0.03 0.55 -5.36
N ARG A 189 -0.92 -0.39 -5.02
CA ARG A 189 -1.08 -1.63 -5.78
C ARG A 189 -2.26 -1.48 -6.72
N VAL A 190 -1.96 -1.17 -7.97
CA VAL A 190 -2.93 -1.11 -9.05
C VAL A 190 -3.11 -2.54 -9.61
N PRO A 191 -4.35 -3.02 -9.80
CA PRO A 191 -4.59 -4.30 -10.46
C PRO A 191 -3.95 -4.39 -11.85
N ALA A 192 -3.43 -5.57 -12.22
CA ALA A 192 -2.74 -5.78 -13.50
C ALA A 192 -3.61 -5.39 -14.71
N ALA A 193 -4.91 -5.69 -14.67
CA ALA A 193 -5.84 -5.31 -15.75
C ALA A 193 -5.98 -3.78 -15.92
N LEU A 194 -5.79 -3.00 -14.86
CA LEU A 194 -5.77 -1.54 -14.92
C LEU A 194 -4.39 -1.02 -15.38
N ASP A 195 -3.31 -1.69 -15.03
CA ASP A 195 -1.96 -1.38 -15.53
C ASP A 195 -1.86 -1.61 -17.03
N ASP A 196 -2.30 -2.75 -17.54
CA ASP A 196 -2.31 -3.06 -18.97
C ASP A 196 -3.11 -2.02 -19.74
N TYR A 197 -4.26 -1.62 -19.19
CA TYR A 197 -5.09 -0.57 -19.77
C TYR A 197 -4.40 0.80 -19.76
N LEU A 198 -3.78 1.19 -18.64
CA LEU A 198 -3.01 2.42 -18.51
C LEU A 198 -1.84 2.46 -19.51
N ILE A 199 -1.05 1.39 -19.58
CA ILE A 199 0.08 1.26 -20.51
C ILE A 199 -0.42 1.40 -21.96
N GLY A 200 -1.50 0.71 -22.32
CA GLY A 200 -2.11 0.82 -23.64
C GLY A 200 -2.52 2.26 -24.02
N ARG A 201 -2.98 3.06 -23.04
CA ARG A 201 -3.28 4.49 -23.25
C ARG A 201 -2.01 5.33 -23.37
N LEU A 202 -1.00 5.09 -22.52
CA LEU A 202 0.27 5.82 -22.55
C LEU A 202 1.06 5.58 -23.85
N ARG A 203 0.99 4.37 -24.41
CA ARG A 203 1.63 4.01 -25.69
C ARG A 203 1.09 4.78 -26.89
N GLN A 204 -0.06 5.43 -26.79
CA GLN A 204 -0.59 6.31 -27.83
C GLN A 204 0.18 7.64 -27.91
N ASN A 205 0.96 7.99 -26.89
CA ASN A 205 1.80 9.17 -26.87
C ASN A 205 3.19 8.85 -27.43
N ALA A 206 3.50 9.38 -28.62
CA ALA A 206 4.78 9.16 -29.30
C ALA A 206 6.00 9.62 -28.48
N LEU A 207 5.86 10.61 -27.60
CA LEU A 207 6.95 11.08 -26.72
C LEU A 207 7.37 10.04 -25.68
N LEU A 208 6.55 9.01 -25.46
CA LEU A 208 6.78 7.95 -24.49
C LEU A 208 7.17 6.62 -25.17
N ALA A 209 7.40 6.61 -26.48
CA ALA A 209 7.66 5.41 -27.26
C ALA A 209 8.86 4.61 -26.72
N ASP A 210 9.95 5.27 -26.37
CA ASP A 210 11.18 4.62 -25.91
C ASP A 210 11.13 4.22 -24.43
N TRP A 211 10.09 4.61 -23.67
CA TRP A 211 10.00 4.26 -22.26
C TRP A 211 9.64 2.78 -22.08
N PRO A 212 10.25 2.06 -21.12
CA PRO A 212 9.98 0.65 -20.85
C PRO A 212 8.73 0.47 -19.98
N LEU A 213 7.58 0.99 -20.43
CA LEU A 213 6.35 1.11 -19.64
C LEU A 213 5.89 -0.21 -19.02
N GLU A 214 5.98 -1.32 -19.75
CA GLU A 214 5.58 -2.66 -19.29
C GLU A 214 6.42 -3.16 -18.12
N ARG A 215 7.62 -2.59 -17.92
CA ARG A 215 8.52 -2.93 -16.82
C ARG A 215 8.37 -1.98 -15.64
N ILE A 216 8.31 -0.67 -15.91
CA ILE A 216 8.40 0.35 -14.85
C ILE A 216 7.04 0.81 -14.30
N VAL A 217 5.95 0.58 -15.02
CA VAL A 217 4.60 0.91 -14.51
C VAL A 217 4.19 -0.06 -13.41
N PRO A 218 4.22 -1.40 -13.61
CA PRO A 218 3.75 -2.34 -12.59
C PRO A 218 4.76 -2.56 -11.46
N ASP A 219 6.07 -2.55 -11.76
CA ASP A 219 7.11 -2.99 -10.82
C ASP A 219 7.93 -1.83 -10.24
N ARG A 220 7.80 -1.66 -8.92
CA ARG A 220 8.49 -0.60 -8.16
C ARG A 220 9.99 -0.74 -8.19
N GLU A 221 10.52 -1.95 -8.03
CA GLU A 221 11.97 -2.15 -7.92
C GLU A 221 12.67 -1.89 -9.26
N THR A 222 12.06 -2.32 -10.37
CA THR A 222 12.51 -2.00 -11.72
C THR A 222 12.43 -0.51 -12.01
N PHE A 223 11.38 0.17 -11.53
CA PHE A 223 11.30 1.63 -11.62
C PHE A 223 12.41 2.33 -10.83
N LEU A 224 12.68 1.93 -9.58
CA LEU A 224 13.75 2.52 -8.78
C LEU A 224 15.14 2.26 -9.39
N ALA A 225 15.38 1.05 -9.90
CA ALA A 225 16.61 0.73 -10.62
C ALA A 225 16.76 1.60 -11.88
N PHE A 226 15.67 1.78 -12.65
CA PHE A 226 15.63 2.65 -13.81
C PHE A 226 16.02 4.09 -13.45
N LEU A 227 15.49 4.64 -12.35
CA LEU A 227 15.86 5.97 -11.84
C LEU A 227 17.33 6.04 -11.39
N GLN A 228 17.80 5.04 -10.64
CA GLN A 228 19.15 5.00 -10.10
C GLN A 228 20.22 5.02 -11.20
N GLU A 229 20.02 4.28 -12.29
CA GLU A 229 20.93 4.28 -13.45
C GLU A 229 21.01 5.67 -14.09
N ARG A 230 19.85 6.34 -14.26
CA ARG A 230 19.75 7.63 -14.96
C ARG A 230 20.14 8.82 -14.10
N TRP A 231 20.17 8.64 -12.78
CA TRP A 231 20.71 9.65 -11.86
C TRP A 231 22.19 9.93 -12.16
N ALA A 232 22.99 8.90 -12.45
CA ALA A 232 24.40 9.06 -12.82
C ALA A 232 24.56 9.91 -14.09
N VAL A 233 23.78 9.60 -15.13
CA VAL A 233 23.75 10.35 -16.40
C VAL A 233 23.38 11.81 -16.17
N TYR A 234 22.37 12.04 -15.33
CA TYR A 234 21.90 13.38 -15.00
C TYR A 234 22.96 14.20 -14.24
N LEU A 235 23.69 13.60 -13.30
CA LEU A 235 24.81 14.27 -12.63
C LEU A 235 25.91 14.65 -13.63
N GLU A 236 26.22 13.80 -14.60
CA GLU A 236 27.19 14.13 -15.64
C GLU A 236 26.72 15.30 -16.52
N TYR A 237 25.46 15.29 -16.95
CA TYR A 237 24.86 16.38 -17.72
C TYR A 237 25.01 17.73 -17.01
N LEU A 238 24.66 17.81 -15.71
CA LEU A 238 24.80 19.04 -14.93
C LEU A 238 26.25 19.55 -14.88
N THR A 239 27.22 18.66 -15.02
CA THR A 239 28.65 19.01 -14.99
C THR A 239 29.21 19.39 -16.34
N ALA A 240 28.78 18.69 -17.40
CA ALA A 240 29.04 18.99 -18.79
C ALA A 240 28.50 20.39 -19.15
N GLU A 241 27.25 20.68 -18.76
CA GLU A 241 26.63 21.99 -18.90
C GLU A 241 27.39 23.07 -18.11
N ALA A 242 27.80 22.77 -16.88
CA ALA A 242 28.59 23.67 -16.06
C ALA A 242 30.03 23.90 -16.56
N ALA A 243 30.57 23.00 -17.40
CA ALA A 243 31.91 23.05 -17.96
C ALA A 243 31.95 23.48 -19.44
N GLY A 244 30.80 23.57 -20.12
CA GLY A 244 30.71 23.87 -21.56
C GLY A 244 31.18 22.73 -22.47
N GLU A 245 31.30 21.50 -21.97
CA GLU A 245 31.74 20.32 -22.72
C GLU A 245 30.55 19.39 -23.01
N LEU A 246 30.19 19.19 -24.28
CA LEU A 246 29.23 18.16 -24.68
C LEU A 246 29.94 16.79 -24.70
N ARG A 247 29.77 15.99 -23.65
CA ARG A 247 30.15 14.57 -23.64
C ARG A 247 28.91 13.71 -23.74
N GLU A 248 28.89 12.77 -24.69
CA GLU A 248 27.97 11.65 -24.65
C GLU A 248 28.44 10.69 -23.55
N ALA A 249 27.65 10.60 -22.49
CA ALA A 249 27.88 9.68 -21.39
C ALA A 249 27.67 8.25 -21.89
N GLY A 250 28.76 7.53 -22.18
CA GLY A 250 28.76 6.13 -22.64
C GLY A 250 28.40 5.12 -21.54
N TYR A 251 27.28 5.32 -20.84
CA TYR A 251 26.77 4.34 -19.89
C TYR A 251 26.10 3.19 -20.64
N ALA A 252 26.57 1.97 -20.40
CA ALA A 252 25.81 0.77 -20.73
C ALA A 252 24.63 0.67 -19.75
N LEU A 253 23.49 1.23 -20.12
CA LEU A 253 22.26 1.14 -19.31
C LEU A 253 21.70 -0.27 -19.40
N SER A 254 21.42 -0.91 -18.26
CA SER A 254 20.86 -2.26 -18.22
C SER A 254 19.37 -2.24 -18.54
N CYS A 255 18.68 -1.14 -18.20
CA CYS A 255 17.28 -0.94 -18.54
C CYS A 255 17.16 -0.07 -19.81
N PRO A 256 16.40 -0.50 -20.84
CA PRO A 256 16.21 0.29 -22.05
C PRO A 256 15.41 1.57 -21.78
N GLY A 257 15.50 2.52 -22.70
CA GLY A 257 14.74 3.78 -22.71
C GLY A 257 15.60 5.01 -22.49
N PRO A 258 14.98 6.20 -22.33
CA PRO A 258 15.68 7.47 -22.40
C PRO A 258 16.74 7.60 -21.32
N ALA A 259 17.93 8.06 -21.70
CA ALA A 259 19.05 8.28 -20.78
C ALA A 259 18.85 9.54 -19.93
N ALA A 260 18.36 10.62 -20.54
CA ALA A 260 18.06 11.87 -19.85
C ALA A 260 16.63 11.86 -19.31
N LEU A 261 16.49 11.96 -17.99
CA LEU A 261 15.20 12.12 -17.32
C LEU A 261 15.01 13.55 -16.83
N PRO A 262 13.75 14.06 -16.77
CA PRO A 262 13.45 15.40 -16.29
C PRO A 262 13.49 15.49 -14.75
N PHE A 263 14.61 15.12 -14.13
CA PHE A 263 14.82 15.22 -12.68
C PHE A 263 14.68 16.65 -12.17
N ASP A 264 15.07 17.63 -12.97
CA ASP A 264 14.95 19.05 -12.66
C ASP A 264 13.51 19.57 -12.62
N HIS A 265 12.50 18.79 -13.01
CA HIS A 265 11.11 19.24 -12.91
C HIS A 265 10.69 19.38 -11.43
N ARG A 266 10.08 20.51 -11.06
CA ARG A 266 9.79 20.84 -9.65
C ARG A 266 9.03 19.75 -8.90
N ASP A 267 8.01 19.18 -9.53
CA ASP A 267 7.19 18.12 -8.90
C ASP A 267 7.93 16.77 -8.80
N VAL A 268 8.93 16.55 -9.64
CA VAL A 268 9.77 15.34 -9.62
C VAL A 268 10.77 15.41 -8.47
N ARG A 269 11.44 16.57 -8.29
CA ARG A 269 12.46 16.79 -7.24
C ARG A 269 11.97 16.38 -5.86
N VAL A 270 10.74 16.76 -5.49
CA VAL A 270 10.15 16.48 -4.17
C VAL A 270 10.16 14.99 -3.84
N TYR A 271 9.87 14.12 -4.81
CA TYR A 271 9.91 12.68 -4.58
C TYR A 271 11.34 12.15 -4.56
N VAL A 272 12.19 12.62 -5.46
CA VAL A 272 13.59 12.18 -5.56
C VAL A 272 14.35 12.48 -4.27
N ASP A 273 14.13 13.65 -3.66
CA ASP A 273 14.70 14.01 -2.36
C ASP A 273 14.33 12.99 -1.28
N ASN A 274 13.05 12.60 -1.21
CA ASN A 274 12.57 11.60 -0.26
C ASN A 274 13.14 10.21 -0.53
N LEU A 275 13.28 9.82 -1.81
CA LEU A 275 13.84 8.52 -2.17
C LEU A 275 15.30 8.38 -1.72
N PHE A 276 16.10 9.45 -1.79
CA PHE A 276 17.46 9.46 -1.23
C PHE A 276 17.45 9.45 0.30
N LEU A 277 16.57 10.23 0.91
CA LEU A 277 16.43 10.30 2.37
C LEU A 277 16.09 8.91 2.96
N GLU A 278 15.11 8.24 2.37
CA GLU A 278 14.61 6.93 2.76
C GLU A 278 15.48 5.77 2.26
N GLY A 279 16.55 6.03 1.48
CA GLY A 279 17.49 5.00 1.02
C GLY A 279 16.98 4.11 -0.11
N ASP A 280 15.86 4.49 -0.74
CA ASP A 280 15.36 3.86 -1.97
C ASP A 280 16.28 4.16 -3.17
N LEU A 281 16.84 5.37 -3.20
CA LEU A 281 17.92 5.75 -4.11
C LEU A 281 19.21 6.01 -3.31
N ARG A 282 20.35 5.78 -3.96
CA ARG A 282 21.67 5.88 -3.36
C ARG A 282 22.44 7.09 -3.87
N PRO A 283 22.96 7.93 -2.97
CA PRO A 283 23.87 8.99 -3.35
C PRO A 283 25.15 8.41 -3.96
N LEU A 284 25.55 8.98 -5.10
CA LEU A 284 26.74 8.58 -5.86
C LEU A 284 27.92 9.48 -5.51
N ALA A 285 29.12 8.90 -5.40
CA ALA A 285 30.33 9.72 -5.37
C ALA A 285 30.52 10.33 -6.76
N HIS A 286 30.60 11.66 -6.84
CA HIS A 286 30.75 12.35 -8.11
C HIS A 286 31.80 13.46 -8.01
N PRO A 287 32.77 13.55 -8.96
CA PRO A 287 33.84 14.56 -8.90
C PRO A 287 33.35 16.01 -8.81
N ALA A 288 32.16 16.29 -9.31
CA ALA A 288 31.58 17.63 -9.26
C ALA A 288 30.66 17.89 -8.07
N GLY A 289 30.58 16.95 -7.12
CA GLY A 289 29.72 17.11 -5.96
C GLY A 289 30.00 18.39 -5.16
N ALA A 290 31.27 18.71 -4.93
CA ALA A 290 31.66 19.94 -4.25
C ALA A 290 31.17 21.21 -4.98
N ARG A 291 31.31 21.23 -6.31
CA ARG A 291 30.83 22.36 -7.14
C ARG A 291 29.31 22.51 -7.10
N LEU A 292 28.57 21.41 -7.08
CA LEU A 292 27.11 21.45 -6.93
C LEU A 292 26.71 21.97 -5.54
N ALA A 293 27.43 21.58 -4.49
CA ALA A 293 27.22 22.05 -3.12
C ALA A 293 27.50 23.54 -2.95
N GLU A 294 28.61 24.04 -3.49
CA GLU A 294 28.96 25.47 -3.49
C GLU A 294 27.88 26.34 -4.14
N ARG A 295 27.24 25.82 -5.19
CA ARG A 295 26.15 26.51 -5.91
C ARG A 295 24.78 26.35 -5.22
N GLY A 296 24.70 25.60 -4.13
CA GLY A 296 23.42 25.29 -3.47
C GLY A 296 22.46 24.51 -4.36
N HIS A 297 22.97 23.69 -5.27
CA HIS A 297 22.13 22.94 -6.21
C HIS A 297 21.38 21.81 -5.50
N TRP A 298 20.10 21.62 -5.84
CA TRP A 298 19.25 20.62 -5.18
C TRP A 298 19.77 19.19 -5.31
N ALA A 299 20.38 18.85 -6.45
CA ALA A 299 20.89 17.51 -6.76
C ALA A 299 21.99 17.03 -5.80
N VAL A 300 22.53 17.91 -4.93
CA VAL A 300 23.47 17.55 -3.86
C VAL A 300 22.91 16.44 -2.96
N VAL A 301 21.58 16.33 -2.80
CA VAL A 301 20.94 15.25 -2.04
C VAL A 301 21.32 13.85 -2.53
N GLY A 302 21.58 13.70 -3.83
CA GLY A 302 21.96 12.45 -4.46
C GLY A 302 23.46 12.32 -4.74
N VAL A 303 24.28 13.17 -4.12
CA VAL A 303 25.75 13.13 -4.24
C VAL A 303 26.37 12.89 -2.87
N ARG A 304 27.32 11.95 -2.82
CA ARG A 304 28.10 11.66 -1.61
C ARG A 304 29.27 12.63 -1.51
N LEU A 305 29.28 13.46 -0.47
CA LEU A 305 30.31 14.49 -0.27
C LEU A 305 31.12 14.21 0.99
N ASP A 306 30.47 14.34 2.14
CA ASP A 306 31.05 14.10 3.46
C ASP A 306 30.17 13.05 4.13
N PRO A 307 30.66 11.81 4.29
CA PRO A 307 29.89 10.73 4.90
C PRO A 307 29.26 11.07 6.25
N GLU A 308 29.91 11.89 7.08
CA GLU A 308 29.41 12.24 8.42
C GLU A 308 28.41 13.41 8.38
N ALA A 309 28.63 14.42 7.54
CA ALA A 309 27.62 15.47 7.33
C ALA A 309 26.36 14.92 6.63
N ASP A 310 26.54 14.07 5.62
CA ASP A 310 25.43 13.44 4.90
C ASP A 310 24.64 12.50 5.81
N ARG A 311 25.33 11.74 6.67
CA ARG A 311 24.69 10.92 7.71
C ARG A 311 23.84 11.78 8.67
N ARG A 312 24.40 12.87 9.20
CA ARG A 312 23.67 13.77 10.11
C ARG A 312 22.42 14.35 9.45
N ARG A 313 22.55 14.86 8.22
CA ARG A 313 21.41 15.38 7.43
C ARG A 313 20.33 14.31 7.23
N ARG A 314 20.74 13.07 6.94
CA ARG A 314 19.81 11.95 6.76
C ARG A 314 19.07 11.60 8.05
N ILE A 315 19.76 11.56 9.19
CA ILE A 315 19.14 11.32 10.50
C ILE A 315 18.09 12.40 10.81
N GLU A 316 18.45 13.67 10.68
CA GLU A 316 17.54 14.78 10.96
C GLU A 316 16.32 14.80 10.03
N GLY A 317 16.54 14.52 8.73
CA GLY A 317 15.47 14.43 7.75
C GLY A 317 14.53 13.25 8.02
N LEU A 318 15.06 12.07 8.33
CA LEU A 318 14.26 10.88 8.68
C LEU A 318 13.48 11.12 9.98
N LEU A 319 14.10 11.71 11.00
CA LEU A 319 13.40 12.08 12.23
C LEU A 319 12.23 13.02 11.95
N GLY A 320 12.46 14.08 11.16
CA GLY A 320 11.41 15.01 10.78
C GLY A 320 10.28 14.37 9.97
N ALA A 321 10.62 13.45 9.06
CA ALA A 321 9.64 12.68 8.30
C ALA A 321 8.81 11.77 9.22
N MET A 322 9.47 10.96 10.05
CA MET A 322 8.80 9.99 10.93
C MET A 322 7.91 10.65 11.99
N GLU A 323 8.26 11.82 12.48
CA GLU A 323 7.39 12.61 13.36
C GLU A 323 6.08 13.04 12.69
N GLN A 324 6.14 13.37 11.39
CA GLN A 324 4.98 13.83 10.62
C GLN A 324 4.13 12.67 10.09
N THR A 325 4.74 11.50 9.89
CA THR A 325 4.09 10.33 9.29
C THR A 325 3.72 9.25 10.31
N LEU A 326 3.88 9.50 11.61
CA LEU A 326 3.47 8.57 12.66
C LEU A 326 1.99 8.19 12.48
N PRO A 327 1.66 6.89 12.31
CA PRO A 327 0.28 6.45 12.13
C PRO A 327 -0.59 6.79 13.33
N THR A 328 -1.87 7.07 13.08
CA THR A 328 -2.85 7.36 14.12
C THR A 328 -3.38 6.08 14.77
N ALA A 329 -4.13 6.20 15.86
CA ALA A 329 -4.78 5.07 16.53
C ALA A 329 -5.86 4.36 15.67
N GLU A 330 -6.25 4.95 14.54
CA GLU A 330 -7.25 4.44 13.60
C GLU A 330 -6.63 3.99 12.28
N ALA A 331 -5.30 4.05 12.17
CA ALA A 331 -4.58 3.62 10.98
C ALA A 331 -4.82 2.13 10.70
N CYS A 332 -4.85 1.74 9.43
CA CYS A 332 -4.88 0.33 9.05
C CYS A 332 -3.48 -0.31 9.17
N HIS A 333 -3.40 -1.64 9.09
CA HIS A 333 -2.09 -2.32 9.17
C HIS A 333 -1.12 -1.88 8.07
N ALA A 334 -1.63 -1.55 6.88
CA ALA A 334 -0.81 -1.17 5.74
C ALA A 334 -0.08 0.17 5.96
N GLU A 335 -0.67 1.10 6.70
CA GLU A 335 -0.03 2.36 7.08
C GLU A 335 1.12 2.14 8.04
N TRP A 336 0.98 1.20 8.99
CA TRP A 336 2.08 0.78 9.86
C TRP A 336 3.22 0.12 9.08
N LEU A 337 2.91 -0.73 8.10
CA LEU A 337 3.92 -1.35 7.23
C LEU A 337 4.66 -0.30 6.38
N ALA A 338 3.97 0.73 5.91
CA ALA A 338 4.60 1.84 5.19
C ALA A 338 5.53 2.65 6.12
N PHE A 339 5.06 3.01 7.33
CA PHE A 339 5.85 3.70 8.35
C PHE A 339 7.11 2.90 8.76
N ALA A 340 6.96 1.58 8.89
CA ALA A 340 8.04 0.71 9.36
C ALA A 340 9.31 0.74 8.49
N ARG A 341 9.19 1.07 7.19
CA ARG A 341 10.34 1.17 6.28
C ARG A 341 11.26 2.33 6.66
N GLY A 342 10.71 3.56 6.72
CA GLY A 342 11.47 4.74 7.13
C GLY A 342 11.96 4.64 8.58
N TRP A 343 11.15 4.03 9.45
CA TRP A 343 11.54 3.75 10.83
C TRP A 343 12.75 2.80 10.90
N ALA A 344 12.77 1.75 10.08
CA ALA A 344 13.89 0.81 10.02
C ALA A 344 15.19 1.46 9.53
N GLU A 345 15.12 2.38 8.57
CA GLU A 345 16.28 3.17 8.11
C GLU A 345 16.84 4.04 9.22
N LEU A 346 15.98 4.74 9.97
CA LEU A 346 16.39 5.57 11.09
C LEU A 346 17.02 4.73 12.22
N LEU A 347 16.42 3.59 12.56
CA LEU A 347 16.97 2.67 13.54
C LEU A 347 18.31 2.08 13.07
N ALA A 348 18.48 1.76 11.78
CA ALA A 348 19.74 1.26 11.25
C ALA A 348 20.86 2.31 11.40
N LEU A 349 20.56 3.59 11.17
CA LEU A 349 21.51 4.68 11.41
C LEU A 349 21.82 4.89 12.89
N TYR A 350 20.85 4.68 13.78
CA TYR A 350 21.06 4.75 15.22
C TYR A 350 21.97 3.61 15.73
N PHE A 351 21.76 2.39 15.26
CA PHE A 351 22.51 1.21 15.69
C PHE A 351 23.83 1.00 14.92
N ASP A 352 24.24 1.93 14.05
CA ASP A 352 25.48 1.81 13.27
C ASP A 352 26.78 2.05 14.08
N GLY A 353 26.65 2.40 15.36
CA GLY A 353 27.76 2.56 16.30
C GLY A 353 28.50 3.90 16.22
N ARG A 354 28.09 4.83 15.36
CA ARG A 354 28.75 6.15 15.20
C ARG A 354 28.21 7.26 16.11
N GLY A 355 27.17 6.95 16.89
CA GLY A 355 26.54 7.90 17.82
C GLY A 355 25.74 9.01 17.11
N MET A 356 25.02 9.80 17.90
CA MET A 356 24.25 10.97 17.47
C MET A 356 24.65 12.19 18.30
N GLN A 357 24.26 13.40 17.85
CA GLN A 357 24.35 14.59 18.69
C GLN A 357 23.31 14.49 19.82
N PRO A 358 23.62 14.96 21.05
CA PRO A 358 22.74 14.77 22.21
C PRO A 358 21.29 15.24 21.99
N GLU A 359 21.10 16.39 21.33
CA GLU A 359 19.78 16.96 21.06
C GLU A 359 18.97 16.10 20.06
N VAL A 360 19.68 15.53 19.07
CA VAL A 360 19.08 14.65 18.06
C VAL A 360 18.74 13.30 18.68
N GLU A 361 19.59 12.80 19.57
CA GLU A 361 19.39 11.55 20.32
C GLU A 361 18.18 11.66 21.26
N GLU A 362 18.05 12.76 22.00
CA GLU A 362 16.89 13.02 22.86
C GLU A 362 15.57 13.04 22.05
N ARG A 363 15.57 13.74 20.91
CA ARG A 363 14.43 13.79 19.99
C ARG A 363 14.09 12.40 19.44
N PHE A 364 15.09 11.61 19.08
CA PHE A 364 14.91 10.21 18.66
C PHE A 364 14.26 9.36 19.76
N HIS A 365 14.73 9.45 21.00
CA HIS A 365 14.15 8.72 22.13
C HIS A 365 12.70 9.11 22.40
N ALA A 366 12.38 10.40 22.35
CA ALA A 366 11.02 10.88 22.50
C ALA A 366 10.09 10.35 21.40
N LEU A 367 10.56 10.35 20.14
CA LEU A 367 9.82 9.76 19.03
C LEU A 367 9.63 8.24 19.20
N ARG A 368 10.70 7.52 19.57
CA ARG A 368 10.65 6.07 19.81
C ARG A 368 9.61 5.70 20.86
N ALA A 369 9.58 6.39 21.99
CA ALA A 369 8.60 6.14 23.04
C ALA A 369 7.15 6.34 22.55
N ARG A 370 6.91 7.36 21.70
CA ARG A 370 5.61 7.59 21.07
C ARG A 370 5.24 6.49 20.08
N VAL A 371 6.19 6.04 19.26
CA VAL A 371 6.00 4.93 18.32
C VAL A 371 5.63 3.65 19.07
N GLU A 372 6.41 3.27 20.09
CA GLU A 372 6.18 2.07 20.89
C GLU A 372 4.80 2.10 21.57
N SER A 373 4.45 3.22 22.20
CA SER A 373 3.14 3.39 22.87
C SER A 373 1.96 3.30 21.89
N SER A 374 2.07 3.99 20.75
CA SER A 374 1.00 4.05 19.75
C SER A 374 0.82 2.70 19.04
N PHE A 375 1.93 2.04 18.69
CA PHE A 375 1.90 0.74 18.05
C PHE A 375 1.37 -0.34 19.00
N LEU A 376 1.76 -0.33 20.29
CA LEU A 376 1.23 -1.27 21.27
C LEU A 376 -0.30 -1.13 21.42
N ALA A 377 -0.79 0.10 21.56
CA ALA A 377 -2.23 0.37 21.64
C ALA A 377 -2.97 -0.12 20.37
N TRP A 378 -2.35 0.07 19.21
CA TRP A 378 -2.87 -0.43 17.94
C TRP A 378 -2.90 -1.97 17.89
N VAL A 379 -1.80 -2.65 18.20
CA VAL A 379 -1.71 -4.12 18.17
C VAL A 379 -2.76 -4.75 19.07
N LEU A 380 -2.91 -4.26 20.31
CA LEU A 380 -3.90 -4.79 21.26
C LEU A 380 -5.34 -4.67 20.75
N ARG A 381 -5.62 -3.67 19.90
CA ARG A 381 -6.96 -3.40 19.37
C ARG A 381 -7.24 -4.12 18.06
N TYR A 382 -6.27 -4.16 17.13
CA TYR A 382 -6.52 -4.55 15.74
C TYR A 382 -5.90 -5.89 15.33
N TYR A 383 -4.86 -6.39 16.02
CA TYR A 383 -4.15 -7.60 15.62
C TYR A 383 -5.06 -8.82 15.53
N GLY A 384 -5.97 -8.98 16.50
CA GLY A 384 -6.94 -10.07 16.52
C GLY A 384 -7.94 -10.05 15.35
N GLY A 385 -8.05 -8.97 14.57
CA GLY A 385 -8.86 -8.91 13.35
C GLY A 385 -8.12 -9.33 12.09
N LEU A 386 -6.78 -9.37 12.10
CA LEU A 386 -5.97 -9.59 10.91
C LEU A 386 -6.13 -11.00 10.31
N HIS A 387 -6.54 -11.98 11.13
CA HIS A 387 -6.77 -13.35 10.66
C HIS A 387 -7.94 -13.47 9.69
N ASN A 388 -8.87 -12.51 9.70
CA ASN A 388 -10.02 -12.46 8.80
C ASN A 388 -9.70 -11.72 7.49
N GLN A 389 -8.50 -11.14 7.34
CA GLN A 389 -8.13 -10.44 6.11
C GLN A 389 -8.10 -11.41 4.92
N PRO A 390 -8.40 -10.93 3.70
CA PRO A 390 -8.26 -11.74 2.50
C PRO A 390 -6.84 -12.33 2.38
N PRO A 391 -6.70 -13.54 1.82
CA PRO A 391 -5.40 -14.19 1.73
C PRO A 391 -4.45 -13.54 0.71
N VAL A 392 -4.94 -12.66 -0.17
CA VAL A 392 -4.16 -12.03 -1.24
C VAL A 392 -4.28 -10.50 -1.13
N PRO A 393 -3.18 -9.75 -0.89
CA PRO A 393 -1.88 -10.27 -0.47
C PRO A 393 -1.92 -10.90 0.93
N PRO A 394 -1.02 -11.84 1.24
CA PRO A 394 -1.02 -12.50 2.55
C PRO A 394 -0.60 -11.50 3.64
N VAL A 395 -1.52 -11.21 4.56
CA VAL A 395 -1.25 -10.42 5.77
C VAL A 395 -0.69 -11.29 6.90
N MET A 396 -1.13 -12.55 6.97
CA MET A 396 -0.76 -13.50 8.01
C MET A 396 -0.22 -14.80 7.38
N VAL A 397 0.67 -15.50 8.09
CA VAL A 397 1.36 -16.69 7.57
C VAL A 397 0.40 -17.81 7.16
N HIS A 398 -0.72 -17.99 7.88
CA HIS A 398 -1.72 -19.00 7.52
C HIS A 398 -2.44 -18.73 6.19
N HIS A 399 -2.29 -17.53 5.62
CA HIS A 399 -2.78 -17.23 4.27
C HIS A 399 -1.92 -17.86 3.17
N LEU A 400 -0.64 -18.15 3.45
CA LEU A 400 0.32 -18.62 2.43
C LEU A 400 -0.14 -19.87 1.68
N PRO A 401 -0.63 -20.96 2.33
CA PRO A 401 -1.09 -22.14 1.60
C PRO A 401 -2.13 -21.84 0.50
N ARG A 402 -3.04 -20.89 0.76
CA ARG A 402 -4.06 -20.48 -0.21
C ARG A 402 -3.47 -19.65 -1.35
N VAL A 403 -2.54 -18.75 -1.03
CA VAL A 403 -1.81 -17.98 -2.06
C VAL A 403 -1.08 -18.94 -3.00
N LEU A 404 -0.44 -19.97 -2.45
CA LEU A 404 0.30 -20.98 -3.20
C LEU A 404 -0.63 -21.85 -4.05
N ALA A 405 -1.75 -22.31 -3.51
CA ALA A 405 -2.77 -23.06 -4.26
C ALA A 405 -3.29 -22.24 -5.46
N ARG A 406 -3.68 -20.98 -5.22
CA ARG A 406 -4.14 -20.06 -6.29
C ARG A 406 -3.06 -19.80 -7.35
N ALA A 407 -1.78 -19.75 -6.96
CA ALA A 407 -0.68 -19.59 -7.91
C ALA A 407 -0.52 -20.84 -8.80
N LEU A 408 -0.63 -22.03 -8.22
CA LEU A 408 -0.57 -23.31 -8.95
C LEU A 408 -1.77 -23.52 -9.88
N ASP A 409 -2.96 -23.07 -9.50
CA ASP A 409 -4.16 -23.17 -10.36
C ASP A 409 -4.05 -22.30 -11.62
N LYS A 410 -3.34 -21.17 -11.53
CA LYS A 410 -3.13 -20.25 -12.67
C LYS A 410 -2.13 -20.79 -13.69
N GLU A 411 -1.18 -21.61 -13.28
CA GLU A 411 -0.16 -22.20 -14.15
C GLU A 411 -0.16 -23.73 -14.02
N PRO A 412 -0.98 -24.44 -14.80
CA PRO A 412 -1.02 -25.90 -14.78
C PRO A 412 0.36 -26.50 -15.07
N GLY A 413 0.91 -27.24 -14.10
CA GLY A 413 2.26 -27.82 -14.16
C GLY A 413 3.39 -26.92 -13.63
N GLY A 414 3.06 -25.72 -13.15
CA GLY A 414 3.98 -24.83 -12.45
C GLY A 414 4.52 -25.46 -11.17
N ARG A 415 5.73 -25.05 -10.77
CA ARG A 415 6.35 -25.43 -9.49
C ARG A 415 6.53 -24.17 -8.67
N VAL A 416 6.17 -24.23 -7.40
CA VAL A 416 6.37 -23.12 -6.47
C VAL A 416 7.37 -23.54 -5.39
N ALA A 417 8.39 -22.71 -5.19
CA ALA A 417 9.32 -22.84 -4.07
C ALA A 417 9.03 -21.72 -3.06
N VAL A 418 8.93 -22.08 -1.78
CA VAL A 418 8.76 -21.11 -0.69
C VAL A 418 10.08 -20.99 0.05
N VAL A 419 10.64 -19.78 0.07
CA VAL A 419 11.82 -19.45 0.86
C VAL A 419 11.35 -18.69 2.09
N VAL A 420 11.46 -19.32 3.27
CA VAL A 420 11.11 -18.69 4.55
C VAL A 420 12.39 -18.14 5.18
N LEU A 421 12.43 -16.82 5.36
CA LEU A 421 13.52 -16.12 6.02
C LEU A 421 12.94 -15.53 7.31
N ASP A 422 13.30 -16.12 8.45
CA ASP A 422 12.80 -15.72 9.78
C ASP A 422 13.96 -15.25 10.67
N GLY A 423 13.61 -14.50 11.74
CA GLY A 423 14.56 -14.04 12.75
C GLY A 423 15.26 -12.72 12.45
N LEU A 424 14.91 -12.05 11.33
CA LEU A 424 15.46 -10.75 10.96
C LEU A 424 14.41 -9.64 11.07
N ALA A 425 14.67 -8.66 11.93
CA ALA A 425 13.95 -7.41 11.97
C ALA A 425 14.20 -6.58 10.70
N LEU A 426 13.28 -5.68 10.34
CA LEU A 426 13.44 -4.79 9.19
C LEU A 426 14.74 -3.97 9.23
N THR A 427 15.19 -3.58 10.42
CA THR A 427 16.47 -2.88 10.63
C THR A 427 17.67 -3.71 10.20
N GLN A 428 17.63 -5.01 10.46
CA GLN A 428 18.68 -5.94 10.05
C GLN A 428 18.66 -6.16 8.54
N TRP A 429 17.47 -6.19 7.93
CA TRP A 429 17.35 -6.20 6.47
C TRP A 429 17.93 -4.96 5.82
N VAL A 430 17.72 -3.78 6.40
CA VAL A 430 18.36 -2.53 5.94
C VAL A 430 19.89 -2.64 6.03
N ALA A 431 20.42 -3.11 7.15
CA ALA A 431 21.86 -3.30 7.31
C ALA A 431 22.45 -4.31 6.30
N LEU A 432 21.79 -5.47 6.12
CA LEU A 432 22.19 -6.49 5.16
C LEU A 432 22.14 -5.97 3.72
N ARG A 433 21.14 -5.16 3.38
CA ARG A 433 20.99 -4.54 2.07
C ARG A 433 22.20 -3.67 1.71
N GLU A 434 22.80 -2.99 2.68
CA GLU A 434 24.03 -2.21 2.44
C GLU A 434 25.26 -3.11 2.27
N MET A 435 25.28 -4.30 2.88
CA MET A 435 26.40 -5.25 2.78
C MET A 435 26.37 -6.12 1.52
N LEU A 436 25.17 -6.48 1.04
CA LEU A 436 24.97 -7.39 -0.08
C LEU A 436 25.04 -6.72 -1.46
N ARG A 437 25.19 -5.39 -1.51
CA ARG A 437 24.96 -4.59 -2.71
C ARG A 437 26.17 -3.81 -3.18
#